data_AF-F7VDR5-F1
#
_entry.id   AF-F7VDR5-F1
#
_cell.length_a   1.000
_cell.length_b   1.000
_cell.length_c   1.000
_cell.angle_alpha   90.00
_cell.angle_beta   90.00
_cell.angle_gamma   90.00
#
_symmetry.space_group_name_H-M   'P 1'
#
loop_
_entity.id
_entity.type
_entity.pdbx_description
1 polymer ?
#
loop_
_entity_poly.entity_id
_entity_poly.type
_entity_poly.pdbx_seq_one_letter_code
_entity_poly.pdbx_strand_id
1 'polypeptide(L)'
;MGSLSIWHWLIVLVVVLVVFGGGGKISSMMGDFAKGIKSFKKHMADDEPMDDSASRPNGHIAPPSATTPVEPVPAARDKTPQP
;
A
#
# COMPACT_ATOMS: atom_id res chain seq x y z
N MET A 1 -24.63 -37.01 7.06
CA MET A 1 -25.15 -35.71 7.51
C MET A 1 -24.16 -34.65 7.07
N GLY A 2 -24.19 -34.31 5.77
CA GLY A 2 -23.23 -33.43 5.10
C GLY A 2 -23.61 -31.97 5.31
N SER A 3 -23.69 -31.55 6.58
CA SER A 3 -23.79 -30.16 6.94
C SER A 3 -22.62 -29.42 6.31
N LEU A 4 -22.93 -28.42 5.48
CA LEU A 4 -22.01 -27.51 4.79
C LEU A 4 -21.46 -27.98 3.42
N SER A 5 -22.30 -28.62 2.61
CA SER A 5 -22.04 -28.78 1.17
C SER A 5 -21.60 -27.46 0.53
N ILE A 6 -20.57 -27.50 -0.32
CA ILE A 6 -20.01 -26.34 -1.06
C ILE A 6 -21.10 -25.48 -1.73
N TRP A 7 -22.23 -26.09 -2.09
CA TRP A 7 -23.41 -25.43 -2.62
C TRP A 7 -23.99 -24.36 -1.69
N HIS A 8 -23.98 -24.61 -0.37
CA HIS A 8 -24.45 -23.66 0.63
C HIS A 8 -23.53 -22.42 0.72
N TRP A 9 -22.21 -22.64 0.69
CA TRP A 9 -21.24 -21.55 0.66
C TRP A 9 -21.37 -20.68 -0.59
N LEU A 10 -21.70 -21.29 -1.74
CA LEU A 10 -21.97 -20.57 -2.99
C LEU A 10 -23.19 -19.65 -2.85
N ILE A 11 -24.30 -20.16 -2.29
CA ILE A 11 -25.51 -19.36 -2.05
C ILE A 11 -25.24 -18.20 -1.07
N VAL A 12 -24.53 -18.47 0.04
CA VAL A 12 -24.20 -17.45 1.04
C VAL A 12 -23.35 -16.34 0.43
N LEU A 13 -22.38 -16.67 -0.41
CA LEU A 13 -21.53 -15.68 -1.09
C LEU A 13 -22.35 -14.75 -1.99
N VAL A 14 -23.33 -15.30 -2.72
CA VAL A 14 -24.25 -14.51 -3.55
C VAL A 14 -25.09 -13.56 -2.69
N VAL A 15 -25.67 -14.05 -1.58
CA VAL A 15 -26.48 -13.22 -0.68
C VAL A 15 -25.65 -12.08 -0.07
N VAL A 16 -24.41 -12.37 0.35
CA VAL A 16 -23.50 -11.34 0.88
C VAL A 16 -23.21 -10.31 -0.20
N LEU A 17 -22.89 -10.69 -1.43
CA LEU A 17 -22.66 -9.72 -2.52
C LEU A 17 -23.89 -8.85 -2.80
N VAL A 18 -25.10 -9.39 -2.71
CA VAL A 18 -26.33 -8.61 -2.94
C VAL A 18 -26.59 -7.61 -1.80
N VAL A 19 -26.42 -8.03 -0.55
CA VAL A 19 -26.67 -7.17 0.63
C VAL A 19 -25.56 -6.14 0.81
N PHE A 20 -24.31 -6.53 0.55
CA PHE A 20 -23.12 -5.73 0.82
C PHE A 20 -22.56 -5.03 -0.44
N GLY A 21 -22.99 -5.39 -1.66
CA GLY A 21 -22.47 -4.85 -2.92
C GLY A 21 -23.05 -3.49 -3.35
N GLY A 22 -24.10 -3.01 -2.68
CA GLY A 22 -24.77 -1.75 -3.03
C GLY A 22 -24.24 -0.50 -2.33
N GLY A 23 -23.38 -0.62 -1.32
CA GLY A 23 -22.98 0.52 -0.48
C GLY A 23 -21.53 0.43 -0.04
N GLY A 24 -20.68 1.35 -0.52
CA GLY A 24 -19.22 1.38 -0.34
C GLY A 24 -18.67 1.38 1.10
N LYS A 25 -19.52 1.20 2.12
CA LYS A 25 -19.14 1.04 3.54
C LYS A 25 -18.33 -0.23 3.78
N ILE A 26 -18.52 -1.26 2.95
CA ILE A 26 -17.71 -2.49 2.99
C ILE A 26 -16.26 -2.24 2.67
N SER A 27 -15.94 -1.33 1.75
CA SER A 27 -14.55 -1.11 1.34
C SER A 27 -13.71 -0.55 2.49
N SER A 28 -14.27 0.39 3.26
CA SER A 28 -13.59 0.95 4.44
C SER A 28 -13.45 -0.11 5.55
N MET A 29 -14.53 -0.82 5.88
CA MET A 29 -14.49 -1.85 6.93
C MET A 29 -13.58 -3.02 6.52
N MET A 30 -13.66 -3.50 5.28
CA MET A 30 -12.78 -4.54 4.74
C MET A 30 -11.32 -4.10 4.77
N GLY A 31 -11.02 -2.81 4.53
CA GLY A 31 -9.68 -2.25 4.65
C GLY A 31 -9.11 -2.34 6.07
N ASP A 32 -9.89 -1.94 7.07
CA ASP A 32 -9.50 -2.03 8.48
C ASP A 32 -9.36 -3.48 8.96
N PHE A 33 -10.29 -4.36 8.55
CA PHE A 33 -10.22 -5.80 8.82
C PHE A 33 -9.01 -6.46 8.15
N ALA A 34 -8.72 -6.13 6.88
CA ALA A 34 -7.56 -6.66 6.17
C ALA A 34 -6.24 -6.22 6.82
N LYS A 35 -6.18 -4.98 7.35
CA LYS A 35 -5.01 -4.47 8.06
C LYS A 35 -4.78 -5.20 9.38
N GLY A 36 -5.84 -5.46 10.15
CA GLY A 36 -5.76 -6.27 11.37
C GLY A 36 -5.28 -7.70 11.12
N ILE A 37 -5.82 -8.38 10.09
CA ILE A 37 -5.40 -9.74 9.71
C ILE A 37 -3.96 -9.74 9.16
N LYS A 38 -3.56 -8.73 8.37
CA LYS A 38 -2.18 -8.61 7.85
C LYS A 38 -1.17 -8.40 8.97
N SER A 39 -1.48 -7.59 9.97
CA SER A 39 -0.64 -7.40 11.16
C SER A 39 -0.54 -8.65 12.03
N PHE A 40 -1.62 -9.42 12.16
CA PHE A 40 -1.60 -10.71 12.84
C PHE A 40 -0.75 -11.74 12.09
N LYS A 41 -0.91 -11.82 10.76
CA LYS A 41 -0.08 -12.69 9.94
C LYS A 41 1.38 -12.27 9.92
N LYS A 42 1.69 -10.97 9.88
CA LYS A 42 3.07 -10.47 9.94
C LYS A 42 3.72 -10.77 11.30
N HIS A 43 2.98 -10.72 12.41
CA HIS A 43 3.49 -11.15 13.72
C HIS A 43 3.66 -12.67 13.84
N MET A 44 2.79 -13.48 13.22
CA MET A 44 2.96 -14.94 13.20
C MET A 44 4.00 -15.42 12.19
N ALA A 45 4.22 -14.65 11.13
CA ALA A 45 5.22 -14.90 10.10
C ALA A 45 6.53 -14.16 10.38
N ASP A 46 6.70 -13.44 11.49
CA ASP A 46 7.97 -12.82 11.89
C ASP A 46 9.05 -13.88 12.20
N ASP A 47 8.65 -15.15 12.33
CA ASP A 47 9.53 -16.33 12.32
C ASP A 47 10.09 -16.68 10.93
N GLU A 48 9.62 -16.05 9.83
CA GLU A 48 10.17 -16.18 8.48
C GLU A 48 10.29 -14.81 7.75
N PRO A 49 11.44 -14.47 7.15
CA PRO A 49 11.66 -13.15 6.56
C PRO A 49 10.79 -12.93 5.31
N MET A 50 9.71 -12.17 5.44
CA MET A 50 8.84 -11.80 4.32
C MET A 50 9.09 -10.35 3.88
N ASP A 51 9.64 -10.21 2.67
CA ASP A 51 9.98 -8.98 1.96
C ASP A 51 8.74 -8.07 1.74
N ASP A 52 8.83 -6.83 2.20
CA ASP A 52 7.74 -5.85 2.28
C ASP A 52 7.52 -5.16 0.91
N SER A 53 6.87 -5.86 -0.04
CA SER A 53 6.53 -5.31 -1.37
C SER A 53 5.02 -5.15 -1.65
N ALA A 54 4.14 -5.13 -0.64
CA ALA A 54 2.68 -5.09 -0.86
C ALA A 54 1.92 -3.99 -0.10
N SER A 55 2.48 -2.78 0.03
CA SER A 55 1.74 -1.59 0.48
C SER A 55 2.35 -0.29 -0.04
N ARG A 56 2.17 -0.02 -1.33
CA ARG A 56 2.12 1.35 -1.83
C ARG A 56 0.74 1.59 -2.42
N PRO A 57 -0.18 2.23 -1.68
CA PRO A 57 -1.34 2.84 -2.31
C PRO A 57 -0.80 3.91 -3.26
N ASN A 58 -1.17 3.80 -4.52
CA ASN A 58 -0.78 4.68 -5.61
C ASN A 58 -1.32 6.10 -5.33
N GLY A 59 -0.55 6.88 -4.56
CA GLY A 59 -0.76 8.30 -4.29
C GLY A 59 -0.01 9.13 -5.33
N HIS A 60 -0.78 9.74 -6.20
CA HIS A 60 -0.39 10.71 -7.21
C HIS A 60 0.49 11.85 -6.66
N ILE A 61 1.67 12.06 -7.27
CA ILE A 61 2.18 13.39 -7.60
C ILE A 61 2.85 13.27 -8.98
N ALA A 62 2.19 13.77 -10.03
CA ALA A 62 2.81 14.00 -11.32
C ALA A 62 3.92 15.08 -11.20
N PRO A 63 5.00 15.00 -12.00
CA PRO A 63 6.18 15.85 -11.87
C PRO A 63 5.88 17.30 -12.28
N PRO A 64 6.54 18.26 -11.63
CA PRO A 64 7.45 19.11 -12.40
C PRO A 64 8.73 19.30 -11.60
N SER A 65 9.74 18.46 -11.85
CA SER A 65 11.12 18.91 -11.64
C SER A 65 11.31 20.08 -12.60
N ALA A 66 11.22 21.27 -12.03
CA ALA A 66 11.47 22.52 -12.70
C ALA A 66 12.77 22.42 -13.48
N THR A 67 12.66 22.75 -14.77
CA THR A 67 13.57 23.68 -15.42
C THR A 67 15.06 23.36 -15.30
N THR A 68 15.53 22.70 -16.36
CA THR A 68 16.74 23.08 -17.11
C THR A 68 18.11 22.81 -16.46
N PRO A 69 18.92 21.95 -17.10
CA PRO A 69 20.33 21.73 -16.79
C PRO A 69 21.14 23.01 -16.97
N VAL A 70 21.86 23.44 -15.93
CA VAL A 70 23.00 24.36 -16.09
C VAL A 70 24.02 24.07 -14.99
N GLU A 71 24.87 23.07 -15.22
CA GLU A 71 26.26 23.15 -14.77
C GLU A 71 27.00 23.91 -15.90
N PRO A 72 27.64 25.05 -15.59
CA PRO A 72 29.10 25.00 -15.60
C PRO A 72 29.72 25.79 -14.44
N VAL A 73 30.78 25.21 -13.88
CA VAL A 73 31.78 25.89 -13.04
C VAL A 73 32.50 26.96 -13.88
N PRO A 74 32.65 28.19 -13.33
CA PRO A 74 33.92 28.88 -13.48
C PRO A 74 34.37 29.59 -12.19
N ALA A 75 35.54 29.18 -11.72
CA ALA A 75 36.62 30.00 -11.18
C ALA A 75 36.28 31.44 -10.72
N ALA A 76 36.45 31.73 -9.43
CA ALA A 76 37.21 32.91 -8.97
C ALA A 76 37.32 33.00 -7.44
N ARG A 77 38.57 33.23 -6.99
CA ARG A 77 38.99 33.96 -5.79
C ARG A 77 38.63 33.37 -4.42
N ASP A 78 39.63 32.76 -3.79
CA ASP A 78 40.22 33.41 -2.60
C ASP A 78 41.71 33.04 -2.47
N LYS A 79 42.57 33.97 -2.88
CA LYS A 79 43.91 34.10 -2.30
C LYS A 79 43.72 35.14 -1.20
N THR A 80 44.06 34.85 0.05
CA THR A 80 45.17 35.49 0.79
C THR A 80 45.36 34.79 2.15
N PRO A 81 46.58 34.36 2.52
CA PRO A 81 46.91 33.89 3.86
C PRO A 81 47.19 35.05 4.83
N GLN A 82 46.85 34.85 6.12
CA GLN A 82 47.45 35.48 7.32
C GLN A 82 46.87 36.87 7.71
N PRO A 83 47.09 37.41 8.93
CA PRO A 83 48.12 37.16 9.97
C PRO A 83 47.84 36.02 10.96
#